data_AF-A0ABD3WLJ3-F1
#
_entry.id   AF-A0ABD3WLJ3-F1
#
_cell.length_a   1.000
_cell.length_b   1.000
_cell.length_c   1.000
_cell.angle_alpha   90.00
_cell.angle_beta   90.00
_cell.angle_gamma   90.00
#
_symmetry.space_group_name_H-M   'P 1'
#
loop_
_entity.id
_entity.type
_entity.pdbx_description
1 polymer ?
#
loop_
_entity_poly.entity_id
_entity_poly.type
_entity_poly.pdbx_seq_one_letter_code
_entity_poly.pdbx_strand_id
1 'polypeptide(L)'
;MSTACWIENLDIIIVKAVEHLSGTFNNIFDKIRGDFTMDIVSSFRDFVPGQIVEFQYYWIWHQGILTEVNPTRNTITVIHYGTKHLFATRTIVEEEFEVNLMKQTIRISRADPQNSYTPDEVIRNARNRLDEQNWRPGNRSRDFCRKCFFKE
;
A
#
# COMPACT_ATOMS: atom_id res chain seq x y z
N MET A 1 17.78 -40.76 6.40
CA MET A 1 18.12 -39.35 6.14
C MET A 1 16.94 -38.71 5.45
N SER A 2 16.38 -37.66 6.05
CA SER A 2 15.07 -37.07 5.72
C SER A 2 15.14 -36.24 4.43
N THR A 3 14.30 -36.60 3.45
CA THR A 3 14.04 -35.87 2.20
C THR A 3 13.07 -34.68 2.39
N ALA A 4 12.56 -34.45 3.60
CA ALA A 4 11.55 -33.42 3.87
C ALA A 4 12.11 -31.98 3.99
N CYS A 5 13.42 -31.80 4.19
CA CYS A 5 14.03 -30.47 4.41
C CYS A 5 14.20 -29.64 3.12
N TRP A 6 14.13 -30.26 1.94
CA TRP A 6 14.42 -29.59 0.67
C TRP A 6 13.18 -29.05 -0.06
N ILE A 7 11.99 -29.57 0.24
CA ILE A 7 10.76 -29.20 -0.47
C ILE A 7 10.20 -27.87 0.10
N GLU A 8 10.23 -27.69 1.42
CA GLU A 8 9.75 -26.44 2.06
C GLU A 8 10.54 -25.19 1.63
N ASN A 9 11.81 -25.35 1.26
CA ASN A 9 12.64 -24.25 0.79
C ASN A 9 12.35 -23.86 -0.68
N LEU A 10 11.89 -24.79 -1.51
CA LEU A 10 11.63 -24.54 -2.93
C LEU A 10 10.34 -23.72 -3.15
N ASP A 11 9.29 -24.01 -2.37
CA ASP A 11 8.04 -23.23 -2.40
C ASP A 11 8.26 -21.79 -1.95
N ILE A 12 9.07 -21.58 -0.90
CA ILE A 12 9.43 -20.23 -0.43
C ILE A 12 10.24 -19.47 -1.50
N ILE A 13 11.14 -20.13 -2.21
CA ILE A 13 11.94 -19.51 -3.27
C ILE A 13 11.06 -19.13 -4.47
N ILE A 14 10.13 -20.00 -4.87
CA ILE A 14 9.20 -19.73 -5.98
C ILE A 14 8.25 -18.59 -5.62
N VAL A 15 7.68 -18.58 -4.40
CA VAL A 15 6.81 -17.48 -3.94
C VAL A 15 7.58 -16.15 -3.91
N LYS A 16 8.79 -16.12 -3.34
CA LYS A 16 9.63 -14.92 -3.32
C LYS A 16 10.02 -14.43 -4.71
N ALA A 17 10.29 -15.34 -5.66
CA ALA A 17 10.61 -14.99 -7.04
C ALA A 17 9.39 -14.40 -7.77
N VAL A 18 8.20 -14.98 -7.57
CA VAL A 18 6.94 -14.46 -8.12
C VAL A 18 6.59 -13.10 -7.50
N GLU A 19 6.84 -12.90 -6.20
CA GLU A 19 6.67 -11.61 -5.50
C GLU A 19 7.62 -10.54 -6.02
N HIS A 20 8.90 -10.89 -6.22
CA HIS A 20 9.91 -9.98 -6.77
C HIS A 20 9.58 -9.56 -8.21
N LEU A 21 9.15 -10.52 -9.04
CA LEU A 21 8.72 -10.24 -10.41
C LEU A 21 7.45 -9.41 -10.47
N SER A 22 6.46 -9.70 -9.61
CA SER A 22 5.20 -8.95 -9.54
C SER A 22 5.42 -7.51 -9.07
N GLY A 23 6.27 -7.32 -8.05
CA GLY A 23 6.64 -6.00 -7.56
C GLY A 23 7.43 -5.18 -8.59
N THR A 24 8.26 -5.82 -9.41
CA THR A 24 9.00 -5.17 -10.51
C THR A 24 8.08 -4.80 -11.67
N PHE A 25 7.16 -5.68 -12.04
CA PHE A 25 6.16 -5.42 -13.08
C PHE A 25 5.22 -4.27 -12.71
N ASN A 26 4.73 -4.22 -11.47
CA ASN A 26 3.87 -3.13 -11.01
C ASN A 26 4.57 -1.76 -11.07
N ASN A 27 5.84 -1.69 -10.62
CA ASN A 27 6.65 -0.47 -10.71
C ASN A 27 6.82 0.03 -12.15
N ILE A 28 6.98 -0.88 -13.11
CA ILE A 28 7.08 -0.54 -14.53
C ILE A 28 5.74 0.01 -15.04
N PHE A 29 4.62 -0.64 -14.68
CA PHE A 29 3.29 -0.18 -15.11
C PHE A 29 2.90 1.17 -14.52
N ASP A 30 3.19 1.43 -13.24
CA ASP A 30 2.88 2.69 -12.58
C ASP A 30 3.72 3.85 -13.16
N LYS A 31 4.98 3.55 -13.57
CA LYS A 31 5.84 4.48 -14.31
C LYS A 31 5.32 4.76 -15.73
N ILE A 32 4.82 3.75 -16.44
CA ILE A 32 4.25 3.91 -17.79
C ILE A 32 2.94 4.71 -17.77
N ARG A 33 2.16 4.62 -16.69
CA ARG A 33 0.89 5.35 -16.54
C ARG A 33 1.03 6.79 -16.05
N GLY A 34 2.25 7.23 -15.70
CA GLY A 34 2.48 8.59 -15.20
C GLY A 34 1.80 8.85 -13.86
N ASP A 35 1.54 7.79 -13.07
CA ASP A 35 0.81 7.88 -11.81
C ASP A 35 1.74 8.48 -10.74
N PHE A 36 2.74 7.77 -10.25
CA PHE A 36 3.75 8.27 -9.29
C PHE A 36 4.88 7.25 -9.19
N THR A 37 6.08 7.67 -8.75
CA THR A 37 7.16 6.71 -8.43
C THR A 37 7.04 6.26 -6.99
N MET A 38 7.23 4.96 -6.76
CA MET A 38 7.25 4.36 -5.42
C MET A 38 8.68 4.15 -4.95
N ASP A 39 9.02 4.68 -3.78
CA ASP A 39 10.32 4.51 -3.13
C ASP A 39 10.20 3.49 -1.98
N ILE A 40 11.21 2.64 -1.80
CA ILE A 40 11.26 1.72 -0.66
C ILE A 40 11.56 2.53 0.62
N VAL A 41 10.76 2.29 1.66
CA VAL A 41 10.97 2.90 2.98
C VAL A 41 12.11 2.21 3.70
N SER A 42 13.06 2.99 4.20
CA SER A 42 14.21 2.51 4.98
C SER A 42 14.20 3.01 6.43
N SER A 43 13.45 4.08 6.70
CA SER A 43 13.32 4.72 8.00
C SER A 43 11.90 5.22 8.24
N PHE A 44 11.47 5.27 9.50
CA PHE A 44 10.20 5.93 9.87
C PHE A 44 10.15 7.41 9.52
N ARG A 45 11.30 8.06 9.31
CA ARG A 45 11.38 9.46 8.87
C ARG A 45 10.99 9.65 7.40
N ASP A 46 10.98 8.57 6.62
CA ASP A 46 10.61 8.61 5.21
C ASP A 46 9.09 8.78 5.05
N PHE A 47 8.32 8.39 6.08
CA PHE A 47 6.87 8.54 6.10
C PHE A 47 6.46 9.99 6.32
N VAL A 48 5.59 10.48 5.44
CA VAL A 48 4.95 11.79 5.52
C VAL A 48 3.45 11.60 5.31
N PRO A 49 2.59 12.03 6.25
CA PRO A 49 1.14 12.00 6.06
C PRO A 49 0.72 12.62 4.72
N GLY A 50 -0.31 12.05 4.09
CA GLY A 50 -0.77 12.39 2.74
C GLY A 50 -0.09 11.60 1.62
N GLN A 51 0.96 10.82 1.91
CA GLN A 51 1.54 9.90 0.93
C GLN A 51 0.66 8.67 0.68
N ILE A 52 0.76 8.09 -0.51
CA ILE A 52 0.30 6.73 -0.77
C ILE A 52 1.34 5.77 -0.20
N VAL A 53 0.90 4.83 0.61
CA VAL A 53 1.71 3.73 1.15
C VAL A 53 1.28 2.44 0.47
N GLU A 54 2.25 1.68 -0.03
CA GLU A 54 2.05 0.32 -0.52
C GLU A 54 2.67 -0.68 0.47
N PHE A 55 1.84 -1.62 0.91
CA PHE A 55 2.15 -2.59 1.98
C PHE A 55 1.47 -3.94 1.70
N GLN A 56 1.85 -4.96 2.47
CA GLN A 56 1.23 -6.29 2.39
C GLN A 56 -0.02 -6.34 3.28
N TYR A 57 -1.17 -6.67 2.68
CA TYR A 57 -2.44 -6.85 3.38
C TYR A 57 -3.08 -8.17 2.91
N TYR A 58 -3.24 -9.15 3.81
CA TYR A 58 -3.65 -10.52 3.45
C TYR A 58 -2.84 -11.14 2.28
N TRP A 59 -1.51 -11.04 2.35
CA TRP A 59 -0.57 -11.61 1.36
C TRP A 59 -0.65 -11.01 -0.05
N ILE A 60 -1.33 -9.88 -0.21
CA ILE A 60 -1.38 -9.13 -1.46
C ILE A 60 -0.83 -7.72 -1.25
N TRP A 61 -0.20 -7.18 -2.30
CA TRP A 61 0.17 -5.77 -2.36
C TRP A 61 -1.09 -4.91 -2.35
N HIS A 62 -1.11 -3.96 -1.43
CA HIS A 62 -2.25 -3.10 -1.16
C HIS A 62 -1.78 -1.67 -0.97
N GLN A 63 -2.62 -0.71 -1.36
CA GLN A 63 -2.33 0.71 -1.27
C GLN A 63 -3.32 1.43 -0.35
N GLY A 64 -2.82 2.39 0.43
CA GLY A 64 -3.61 3.27 1.29
C GLY A 64 -3.03 4.67 1.36
N ILE A 65 -3.79 5.61 1.91
CA ILE A 65 -3.34 6.98 2.19
C ILE A 65 -2.87 7.04 3.64
N LEU A 66 -1.62 7.42 3.86
CA LEU A 66 -1.04 7.61 5.18
C LEU A 66 -1.65 8.82 5.87
N THR A 67 -2.21 8.63 7.07
CA THR A 67 -2.81 9.73 7.85
C THR A 67 -2.04 10.04 9.13
N GLU A 68 -1.36 9.05 9.71
CA GLU A 68 -0.57 9.22 10.94
C GLU A 68 0.66 8.32 10.94
N VAL A 69 1.73 8.79 11.60
CA VAL A 69 2.97 8.04 11.82
C VAL A 69 3.31 8.13 13.30
N ASN A 70 3.51 7.00 13.95
CA ASN A 70 3.97 6.93 15.33
C ASN A 70 5.27 6.12 15.42
N PRO A 71 6.44 6.78 15.33
CA PRO A 71 7.74 6.11 15.36
C PRO A 71 8.03 5.43 16.71
N THR A 72 7.45 5.92 17.81
CA THR A 72 7.67 5.34 19.14
C THR A 72 6.99 3.98 19.28
N ARG A 73 5.81 3.83 18.67
CA ARG A 73 5.06 2.56 18.66
C ARG A 73 5.35 1.70 17.43
N ASN A 74 6.20 2.18 16.51
CA ASN A 74 6.40 1.58 15.19
C ASN A 74 5.09 1.33 14.44
N THR A 75 4.17 2.29 14.47
CA THR A 75 2.86 2.15 13.81
C THR A 75 2.64 3.26 12.79
N ILE A 76 1.82 2.95 11.78
CA ILE A 76 1.27 3.91 10.84
C ILE A 76 -0.24 3.75 10.78
N THR A 77 -0.97 4.83 10.54
CA THR A 77 -2.42 4.78 10.28
C THR A 77 -2.65 5.07 8.81
N VAL A 78 -3.42 4.22 8.13
CA VAL A 78 -3.72 4.39 6.71
C VAL A 78 -5.21 4.26 6.44
N ILE A 79 -5.70 5.08 5.50
CA ILE A 79 -7.04 4.92 4.93
C ILE A 79 -6.95 4.07 3.67
N HIS A 80 -7.67 2.96 3.62
CA HIS A 80 -7.63 2.03 2.49
C HIS A 80 -8.91 1.20 2.40
N TYR A 81 -9.03 0.39 1.33
CA TYR A 81 -10.10 -0.61 1.25
C TYR A 81 -9.77 -1.81 2.15
N GLY A 82 -10.33 -1.81 3.36
CA GLY A 82 -10.26 -2.93 4.29
C GLY A 82 -11.27 -4.03 3.97
N THR A 83 -11.04 -5.22 4.52
CA THR A 83 -12.01 -6.32 4.50
C THR A 83 -12.05 -6.99 5.86
N LYS A 84 -13.26 -7.25 6.41
CA LYS A 84 -13.38 -7.96 7.70
C LYS A 84 -12.95 -9.44 7.60
N HIS A 85 -13.03 -10.03 6.41
CA HIS A 85 -12.55 -11.38 6.07
C HIS A 85 -12.46 -11.54 4.54
N LEU A 86 -11.84 -12.61 4.03
CA LEU A 86 -11.56 -12.82 2.59
C LEU A 86 -12.74 -12.65 1.62
N PHE A 87 -13.99 -12.81 2.09
CA PHE A 87 -15.21 -12.73 1.29
C PHE A 87 -16.16 -11.59 1.71
N ALA A 88 -15.76 -10.74 2.65
CA ALA A 88 -16.59 -9.62 3.08
C ALA A 88 -16.62 -8.51 2.02
N THR A 89 -17.68 -7.71 2.05
CA THR A 89 -17.72 -6.44 1.30
C THR A 89 -16.56 -5.55 1.74
N ARG A 90 -15.73 -5.16 0.77
CA ARG A 90 -14.63 -4.23 1.02
C ARG A 90 -15.19 -2.85 1.28
N THR A 91 -14.71 -2.24 2.35
CA THR A 91 -15.15 -0.92 2.82
C THR A 91 -13.92 -0.05 2.99
N ILE A 92 -14.02 1.25 2.69
CA ILE A 92 -12.93 2.17 3.00
C ILE A 92 -12.91 2.41 4.52
N VAL A 93 -11.77 2.10 5.15
CA VAL A 93 -11.55 2.19 6.60
C VAL A 93 -10.25 2.93 6.91
N GLU A 94 -10.15 3.50 8.10
CA GLU A 94 -8.90 4.01 8.67
C GLU A 94 -8.39 2.98 9.70
N GLU A 95 -7.21 2.40 9.44
CA GLU A 95 -6.68 1.28 10.23
C GLU A 95 -5.22 1.54 10.63
N GLU A 96 -4.88 1.22 11.88
CA GLU A 96 -3.51 1.30 12.43
C GLU A 96 -2.78 -0.02 12.15
N PHE A 97 -1.58 0.07 11.58
CA PHE A 97 -0.72 -1.07 11.26
C PHE A 97 0.60 -0.97 12.02
N GLU A 98 1.02 -2.08 12.63
CA GLU A 98 2.39 -2.24 13.11
C GLU A 98 3.33 -2.46 11.92
N VAL A 99 4.41 -1.67 11.90
CA VAL A 99 5.40 -1.66 10.84
C VAL A 99 6.74 -2.14 11.37
N ASN A 100 7.24 -3.21 10.75
CA ASN A 100 8.57 -3.74 10.98
C ASN A 100 9.39 -3.65 9.69
N LEU A 101 10.10 -2.54 9.50
CA LEU A 101 10.91 -2.27 8.31
C LEU A 101 12.06 -3.27 8.09
N MET A 102 12.41 -4.10 9.09
CA MET A 102 13.41 -5.17 8.93
C MET A 102 12.83 -6.43 8.29
N LYS A 103 11.52 -6.63 8.38
CA LYS A 103 10.81 -7.83 7.89
C LYS A 103 9.84 -7.54 6.76
N GLN A 104 9.34 -6.32 6.68
CA GLN A 104 8.33 -5.89 5.72
C GLN A 104 8.96 -4.94 4.70
N THR A 105 8.58 -5.15 3.44
CA THR A 105 8.83 -4.16 2.40
C THR A 105 7.63 -3.23 2.33
N ILE A 106 7.86 -1.96 2.63
CA ILE A 106 6.87 -0.89 2.50
C ILE A 106 7.40 0.10 1.47
N ARG A 107 6.51 0.62 0.63
CA ARG A 107 6.85 1.65 -0.35
C ARG A 107 5.97 2.87 -0.19
N ILE A 108 6.50 4.04 -0.51
CA ILE A 108 5.79 5.31 -0.44
C ILE A 108 5.82 6.04 -1.77
N SER A 109 4.75 6.76 -2.10
CA SER A 109 4.71 7.61 -3.28
C SER A 109 5.62 8.82 -3.12
N ARG A 110 6.34 9.15 -4.19
CA ARG A 110 6.92 10.47 -4.39
C ARG A 110 5.94 11.31 -5.21
N ALA A 111 5.36 12.32 -4.58
CA ALA A 111 4.41 13.22 -5.22
C ALA A 111 5.14 14.14 -6.24
N ASP A 112 4.54 14.33 -7.42
CA ASP A 112 4.82 15.53 -8.22
C ASP A 112 3.90 16.66 -7.71
N PRO A 113 4.45 17.73 -7.11
CA PRO A 113 3.65 18.80 -6.52
C PRO A 113 2.74 19.53 -7.52
N GLN A 114 3.05 19.48 -8.82
CA GLN A 114 2.24 20.17 -9.84
C GLN A 114 0.91 19.46 -10.10
N ASN A 115 0.91 18.13 -10.02
CA ASN A 115 -0.22 17.29 -10.40
C ASN A 115 -0.97 16.68 -9.19
N SER A 116 -0.42 16.82 -7.98
CA SER A 116 -1.01 16.29 -6.76
C SER A 116 -1.70 17.36 -5.92
N TYR A 117 -2.68 16.93 -5.12
CA TYR A 117 -3.22 17.71 -4.02
C TYR A 117 -2.18 17.87 -2.90
N THR A 118 -2.35 18.88 -2.06
CA THR A 118 -1.51 19.01 -0.85
C THR A 118 -1.77 17.85 0.12
N PRO A 119 -0.83 17.49 1.01
CA PRO A 119 -1.02 16.41 1.97
C PRO A 119 -2.34 16.48 2.75
N ASP A 120 -2.72 17.66 3.26
CA ASP A 120 -3.95 17.85 4.01
C ASP A 120 -5.20 17.64 3.15
N GLU A 121 -5.16 18.07 1.89
CA GLU A 121 -6.25 17.83 0.93
C GLU A 121 -6.38 16.35 0.60
N VAL A 122 -5.27 15.63 0.41
CA VAL A 122 -5.28 14.18 0.18
C VAL A 122 -5.92 13.45 1.35
N ILE A 123 -5.51 13.78 2.59
CA ILE A 123 -6.07 13.18 3.80
C ILE A 123 -7.56 13.51 3.93
N ARG A 124 -7.95 14.76 3.69
CA ARG A 124 -9.36 15.18 3.71
C ARG A 124 -10.19 14.41 2.68
N ASN A 125 -9.69 14.30 1.44
CA ASN A 125 -10.34 13.56 0.37
C ASN A 125 -10.51 12.08 0.73
N ALA A 126 -9.50 11.47 1.35
CA ALA A 126 -9.56 10.09 1.83
C ALA A 126 -10.61 9.92 2.94
N ARG A 127 -10.63 10.80 3.95
CA ARG A 127 -11.58 10.77 5.07
C ARG A 127 -13.03 10.95 4.64
N ASN A 128 -13.28 11.80 3.64
CA ASN A 128 -14.62 11.99 3.08
C ASN A 128 -15.22 10.74 2.43
N ARG A 129 -14.40 9.70 2.22
CA ARG A 129 -14.77 8.45 1.55
C ARG A 129 -14.81 7.24 2.49
N LEU A 130 -14.64 7.45 3.80
CA LEU A 130 -14.83 6.40 4.79
C LEU A 130 -16.23 5.77 4.63
N ASP A 131 -16.30 4.47 4.90
CA ASP A 131 -17.51 3.64 4.77
C ASP A 131 -18.02 3.40 3.33
N GLU A 132 -17.35 3.91 2.29
CA GLU A 132 -17.68 3.57 0.90
C GLU A 132 -17.45 2.07 0.63
N GLN A 133 -18.46 1.41 0.04
CA GLN A 133 -18.43 -0.03 -0.30
C GLN A 133 -18.38 -0.32 -1.80
N ASN A 134 -18.02 0.68 -2.62
CA ASN A 134 -18.09 0.60 -4.07
C ASN A 134 -16.87 -0.10 -4.71
N TRP A 135 -16.40 -1.19 -4.10
CA TRP A 135 -15.25 -1.93 -4.61
C TRP A 135 -15.62 -2.70 -5.87
N ARG A 136 -14.92 -2.42 -6.98
CA ARG A 136 -15.12 -3.05 -8.30
C ARG A 136 -13.86 -2.92 -9.16
N PRO A 137 -13.72 -3.66 -10.28
CA PRO A 137 -12.69 -3.36 -11.27
C PRO A 137 -12.74 -1.87 -11.68
N GLY A 138 -11.61 -1.16 -11.60
CA GLY A 138 -11.53 0.30 -11.81
C GLY A 138 -11.91 1.17 -10.58
N ASN A 139 -12.21 0.54 -9.44
CA ASN A 139 -12.32 1.22 -8.14
C ASN A 139 -11.72 0.35 -7.02
N ARG A 140 -10.49 -0.12 -7.24
CA ARG A 140 -9.68 -0.86 -6.26
C ARG A 140 -8.91 0.11 -5.36
N SER A 141 -8.09 -0.41 -4.44
CA SER A 141 -7.33 0.44 -3.50
C SER A 141 -6.39 1.43 -4.21
N ARG A 142 -5.73 1.03 -5.30
CA ARG A 142 -4.99 1.96 -6.18
C ARG A 142 -5.85 3.08 -6.76
N ASP A 143 -7.01 2.72 -7.33
CA ASP A 143 -7.90 3.71 -7.98
C ASP A 143 -8.48 4.67 -6.93
N PHE A 144 -8.75 4.17 -5.72
CA PHE A 144 -9.09 4.99 -4.57
C PHE A 144 -7.98 5.99 -4.24
N CYS A 145 -6.73 5.53 -4.06
CA CYS A 145 -5.60 6.40 -3.77
C CYS A 145 -5.41 7.46 -4.86
N ARG A 146 -5.45 7.07 -6.15
CA ARG A 146 -5.29 7.99 -7.29
C ARG A 146 -6.32 9.12 -7.25
N LYS A 147 -7.60 8.80 -7.04
CA LYS A 147 -8.69 9.81 -6.94
C LYS A 147 -8.53 10.76 -5.75
N CYS A 148 -7.89 10.32 -4.68
CA CYS A 148 -7.64 11.19 -3.52
C CYS A 148 -6.38 12.05 -3.71
N PHE A 149 -5.44 11.58 -4.54
CA PHE A 149 -4.09 12.13 -4.64
C PHE A 149 -3.89 13.11 -5.81
N PHE A 150 -4.49 12.86 -6.97
CA PHE A 150 -4.31 13.70 -8.17
C PHE A 150 -5.44 14.68 -8.39
N LYS A 151 -5.09 15.87 -8.88
CA LYS A 151 -6.04 16.82 -9.44
C LYS A 151 -6.52 16.26 -10.78
N GLU A 152 -7.83 16.13 -10.95
CA GLU A 152 -8.46 15.77 -12.23
C GLU A 152 -8.45 16.94 -13.22
#